data_AF-A0A9Q1EMZ6-F1
#
_entry.id   AF-A0A9Q1EMZ6-F1
#
_cell.length_a   1.000
_cell.length_b   1.000
_cell.length_c   1.000
_cell.angle_alpha   90.00
_cell.angle_beta   90.00
_cell.angle_gamma   90.00
#
_symmetry.space_group_name_H-M   'P 1'
#
loop_
_entity.id
_entity.type
_entity.pdbx_description
1 polymer ?
#
loop_
_entity_poly.entity_id
_entity_poly.type
_entity_poly.pdbx_seq_one_letter_code
_entity_poly.pdbx_strand_id
1 'polypeptide(L)'
;MEHCIEMVERRRSSSLFFVYVVGICVTLIGRINGQTVKVPWTQEKLYHKASTLTADDITRVLAQTDLERMWQKDLRPMLVTRYPSSAGSLSVQQHIRSMLGALKAGWELEEDRFQSHTPYGPMTFTNIIATLNPSAKRRLVLACHYDSKYYPPQWHGREFVAATDSAVPCAMLLELARTLDQELKTHKGAEPDLTLQLLFFDGEEALFQWTSSDSLYGSRHLAQKMENTPHPPGANDTNQLHGIDLFILLDLIGAPTPRFGNHFANTAAWFTRLQNIEGRLHTMGQLEEHPNEVQYFWPGVPVHPVVDDHRPFLNRGVRVLHLIPTPFPSVWHTFDDNEQNLDRPTIKNLNKIMQIPVAQGVPAVGLIPPSFPVTMTMPPPGFGPPPPFLRAGFNASQPPPGFMPPSVLPQTSVGSAVPSVPTSLMQTSMSGTQETPKNSPFGAMIPPVSTIPGELHPPGRLQPHRGPAPADRRQGGPSHGKPGHPRGNNTARHAERRAERNGPAGDAPFGVPHPPDAPPQPRRPEDAGPAARGGPVQACCPWRHVPACCRERPTASPSSCPTD
;
A
#
# COMPACT_ATOMS: atom_id res chain seq x y z
N MET A 1 43.25 38.79 62.14
CA MET A 1 43.81 38.36 60.84
C MET A 1 43.39 36.92 60.52
N GLU A 2 43.51 36.00 61.47
CA GLU A 2 43.20 34.56 61.36
C GLU A 2 41.83 34.25 60.72
N HIS A 3 40.77 34.97 61.07
CA HIS A 3 39.40 34.70 60.58
C HIS A 3 39.25 34.83 59.04
N CYS A 4 40.17 35.52 58.35
CA CYS A 4 40.22 35.53 56.88
C CYS A 4 40.87 34.26 56.29
N ILE A 5 41.76 33.60 57.02
CA ILE A 5 42.47 32.38 56.58
C ILE A 5 41.49 31.20 56.59
N GLU A 6 40.73 31.05 57.67
CA GLU A 6 39.73 29.97 57.83
C GLU A 6 38.67 29.97 56.71
N MET A 7 38.22 31.15 56.26
CA MET A 7 37.29 31.28 55.14
C MET A 7 37.90 30.86 53.79
N VAL A 8 39.21 31.08 53.58
CA VAL A 8 39.91 30.69 52.35
C VAL A 8 40.12 29.17 52.30
N GLU A 9 40.46 28.54 53.43
CA GLU A 9 40.60 27.08 53.50
C GLU A 9 39.27 26.35 53.32
N ARG A 10 38.18 26.82 53.95
CA ARG A 10 36.84 26.27 53.69
C ARG A 10 36.45 26.37 52.21
N ARG A 11 36.69 27.52 51.56
CA ARG A 11 36.43 27.68 50.11
C ARG A 11 37.27 26.75 49.25
N ARG A 12 38.56 26.52 49.57
CA ARG A 12 39.40 25.54 48.87
C ARG A 12 38.89 24.11 49.05
N SER A 13 38.53 23.72 50.27
CA SER A 13 38.00 22.39 50.57
C SER A 13 36.69 22.09 49.83
N SER A 14 35.72 23.01 49.86
CA SER A 14 34.47 22.87 49.09
C SER A 14 34.69 22.83 47.57
N SER A 15 35.66 23.58 47.06
CA SER A 15 36.00 23.57 45.63
C SER A 15 36.64 22.24 45.19
N LEU A 16 37.55 21.70 46.00
CA LEU A 16 38.16 20.38 45.78
C LEU A 16 37.10 19.27 45.83
N PHE A 17 36.19 19.31 46.81
CA PHE A 17 35.07 18.36 46.90
C PHE A 17 34.16 18.43 45.67
N PHE A 18 33.82 19.65 45.20
CA PHE A 18 32.99 19.82 44.00
C PHE A 18 33.67 19.27 42.74
N VAL A 19 34.98 19.54 42.55
CA VAL A 19 35.75 18.96 41.43
C VAL A 19 35.82 17.44 41.51
N TYR A 20 35.97 16.87 42.71
CA TYR A 20 36.00 15.42 42.91
C TYR A 20 34.64 14.76 42.61
N VAL A 21 33.54 15.37 43.06
CA VAL A 21 32.17 14.90 42.76
C VAL A 21 31.86 15.03 41.27
N VAL A 22 32.22 16.14 40.61
CA VAL A 22 32.06 16.28 39.16
C VAL A 22 32.93 15.26 38.40
N GLY A 23 34.16 14.99 38.84
CA GLY A 23 35.02 13.94 38.26
C GLY A 23 34.43 12.53 38.40
N ILE A 24 33.82 12.22 39.56
CA ILE A 24 33.10 10.96 39.78
C ILE A 24 31.85 10.89 38.89
N CYS A 25 31.06 11.97 38.78
CA CYS A 25 29.90 12.01 37.88
C CYS A 25 30.29 11.83 36.40
N VAL A 26 31.34 12.52 35.94
CA VAL A 26 31.85 12.40 34.56
C VAL A 26 32.41 11.00 34.28
N THR A 27 33.08 10.36 35.24
CA THR A 27 33.57 8.98 35.07
C THR A 27 32.48 7.92 35.20
N LEU A 28 31.41 8.15 35.99
CA LEU A 28 30.21 7.32 35.95
C LEU A 28 29.45 7.46 34.63
N ILE A 29 29.21 8.68 34.15
CA ILE A 29 28.56 8.93 32.85
C ILE A 29 29.41 8.32 31.72
N GLY A 30 30.74 8.47 31.76
CA GLY A 30 31.66 7.83 30.81
C GLY A 30 31.63 6.30 30.85
N ARG A 31 31.42 5.68 32.02
CA ARG A 31 31.26 4.22 32.15
C ARG A 31 29.88 3.73 31.71
N ILE A 32 28.82 4.50 31.95
CA ILE A 32 27.45 4.20 31.49
C ILE A 32 27.38 4.32 29.95
N ASN A 33 28.00 5.36 29.37
CA ASN A 33 28.13 5.53 27.92
C ASN A 33 28.99 4.43 27.24
N GLY A 34 29.69 3.60 28.01
CA GLY A 34 30.40 2.43 27.51
C GLY A 34 29.48 1.26 27.12
N GLN A 35 28.20 1.28 27.55
CA GLN A 35 27.20 0.33 27.07
C GLN A 35 26.31 0.99 26.01
N THR A 36 26.62 0.75 24.74
CA THR A 36 25.64 0.96 23.66
C THR A 36 24.44 0.06 23.91
N VAL A 37 23.34 0.63 24.39
CA VAL A 37 22.06 -0.08 24.56
C VAL A 37 21.62 -0.58 23.18
N LYS A 38 21.82 -1.87 22.93
CA LYS A 38 21.46 -2.51 21.66
C LYS A 38 19.94 -2.50 21.56
N VAL A 39 19.42 -1.62 20.70
CA VAL A 39 17.99 -1.51 20.41
C VAL A 39 17.46 -2.90 20.02
N PRO A 40 16.37 -3.40 20.66
CA PRO A 40 15.75 -4.66 20.26
C PRO A 40 15.36 -4.61 18.78
N TRP A 41 15.58 -5.70 18.03
CA TRP A 41 15.42 -5.69 16.58
C TRP A 41 14.01 -5.26 16.13
N THR A 42 13.00 -5.62 16.91
CA THR A 42 11.59 -5.23 16.73
C THR A 42 11.32 -3.73 16.88
N GLN A 43 12.22 -2.99 17.51
CA GLN A 43 12.15 -1.53 17.71
C GLN A 43 13.00 -0.75 16.70
N GLU A 44 13.87 -1.39 15.91
CA GLU A 44 14.69 -0.70 14.90
C GLU A 44 13.84 0.13 13.91
N LYS A 45 12.62 -0.33 13.61
CA LYS A 45 11.62 0.39 12.81
C LYS A 45 11.24 1.78 13.34
N LEU A 46 11.43 2.03 14.63
CA LEU A 46 11.20 3.35 15.26
C LEU A 46 12.35 4.34 14.97
N TYR A 47 13.54 3.82 14.63
CA TYR A 47 14.76 4.61 14.40
C TYR A 47 15.22 4.59 12.93
N HIS A 48 14.66 3.72 12.10
CA HIS A 48 14.99 3.61 10.68
C HIS A 48 14.78 4.93 9.93
N LYS A 49 15.80 5.34 9.17
CA LYS A 49 15.80 6.50 8.29
C LYS A 49 16.07 6.02 6.86
N ALA A 50 15.10 6.20 5.98
CA ALA A 50 15.28 5.86 4.57
C ALA A 50 16.32 6.79 3.91
N SER A 51 17.19 6.20 3.08
CA SER A 51 18.27 6.91 2.37
C SER A 51 17.73 8.00 1.44
N THR A 52 18.56 8.96 1.04
CA THR A 52 18.17 10.03 0.10
C THR A 52 18.93 9.85 -1.21
N LEU A 53 18.20 9.49 -2.27
CA LEU A 53 18.73 9.35 -3.63
C LEU A 53 19.18 10.71 -4.20
N THR A 54 20.24 10.73 -5.01
CA THR A 54 20.61 11.90 -5.82
C THR A 54 19.63 12.11 -6.99
N ALA A 55 19.75 13.22 -7.75
CA ALA A 55 18.93 13.43 -8.94
C ALA A 55 19.21 12.37 -10.03
N ASP A 56 20.47 11.96 -10.17
CA ASP A 56 20.88 10.93 -11.12
C ASP A 56 20.35 9.55 -10.69
N ASP A 57 20.38 9.23 -9.40
CA ASP A 57 19.83 7.97 -8.88
C ASP A 57 18.32 7.87 -9.11
N ILE A 58 17.57 8.94 -8.83
CA ILE A 58 16.15 9.02 -9.16
C ILE A 58 15.94 8.81 -10.67
N THR A 59 16.73 9.49 -11.51
CA THR A 59 16.59 9.38 -12.96
C THR A 59 16.85 7.96 -13.45
N ARG A 60 17.84 7.24 -12.89
CA ARG A 60 18.12 5.83 -13.22
C ARG A 60 17.01 4.88 -12.74
N VAL A 61 16.49 5.07 -11.52
CA VAL A 61 15.37 4.26 -11.00
C VAL A 61 14.13 4.43 -11.88
N LEU A 62 13.73 5.67 -12.16
CA LEU A 62 12.51 5.96 -12.90
C LEU A 62 12.58 5.58 -14.39
N ALA A 63 13.80 5.50 -14.97
CA ALA A 63 14.01 5.19 -16.39
C ALA A 63 13.47 3.81 -16.84
N GLN A 64 13.23 2.87 -15.91
CA GLN A 64 12.63 1.58 -16.23
C GLN A 64 11.10 1.59 -16.26
N THR A 65 10.44 2.66 -15.79
CA THR A 65 8.97 2.77 -15.67
C THR A 65 8.29 2.81 -17.03
N ASP A 66 7.43 1.82 -17.31
CA ASP A 66 6.76 1.67 -18.60
C ASP A 66 5.26 1.44 -18.39
N LEU A 67 4.49 2.52 -18.55
CA LEU A 67 3.05 2.49 -18.34
C LEU A 67 2.36 1.54 -19.32
N GLU A 68 2.78 1.47 -20.59
CA GLU A 68 2.12 0.58 -21.56
C GLU A 68 2.45 -0.88 -21.27
N ARG A 69 3.69 -1.19 -20.87
CA ARG A 69 4.03 -2.54 -20.37
C ARG A 69 3.12 -2.93 -19.21
N MET A 70 2.97 -2.08 -18.19
CA MET A 70 2.06 -2.36 -17.08
C MET A 70 0.61 -2.52 -17.54
N TRP A 71 0.15 -1.63 -18.43
CA TRP A 71 -1.23 -1.63 -18.93
C TRP A 71 -1.59 -2.91 -19.67
N GLN A 72 -0.70 -3.36 -20.57
CA GLN A 72 -0.92 -4.56 -21.39
C GLN A 72 -0.59 -5.85 -20.66
N LYS A 73 0.41 -5.86 -19.77
CA LYS A 73 0.93 -7.10 -19.14
C LYS A 73 0.43 -7.37 -17.73
N ASP A 74 0.02 -6.36 -16.96
CA ASP A 74 -0.45 -6.53 -15.59
C ASP A 74 -1.92 -6.15 -15.45
N LEU A 75 -2.27 -4.92 -15.82
CA LEU A 75 -3.60 -4.37 -15.57
C LEU A 75 -4.69 -5.09 -16.39
N ARG A 76 -4.55 -5.16 -17.72
CA ARG A 76 -5.57 -5.79 -18.59
C ARG A 76 -5.90 -7.25 -18.24
N PRO A 77 -4.92 -8.13 -17.94
CA PRO A 77 -5.20 -9.48 -17.42
C PRO A 77 -6.01 -9.53 -16.11
N MET A 78 -6.03 -8.44 -15.32
CA MET A 78 -6.78 -8.36 -14.06
C MET A 78 -8.13 -7.62 -14.19
N LEU A 79 -8.41 -6.97 -15.32
CA LEU A 79 -9.69 -6.30 -15.61
C LEU A 79 -10.77 -7.30 -16.05
N VAL A 80 -11.03 -8.29 -15.19
CA VAL A 80 -12.06 -9.31 -15.32
C VAL A 80 -12.86 -9.40 -14.01
N THR A 81 -14.09 -9.88 -14.06
CA THR A 81 -14.87 -10.14 -12.83
C THR A 81 -14.19 -11.28 -12.04
N ARG A 82 -13.71 -10.97 -10.83
CA ARG A 82 -12.72 -11.76 -10.07
C ARG A 82 -13.04 -11.88 -8.57
N TYR A 83 -14.32 -11.91 -8.20
CA TYR A 83 -14.76 -12.15 -6.83
C TYR A 83 -14.24 -13.50 -6.27
N PRO A 84 -14.13 -13.69 -4.95
CA PRO A 84 -13.52 -14.88 -4.35
C PRO A 84 -14.09 -16.21 -4.87
N SER A 85 -13.24 -17.22 -5.03
CA SER A 85 -13.55 -18.53 -5.66
C SER A 85 -14.06 -18.50 -7.12
N SER A 86 -14.14 -17.34 -7.80
CA SER A 86 -14.50 -17.27 -9.23
C SER A 86 -13.37 -17.73 -10.17
N ALA A 87 -13.72 -18.03 -11.42
CA ALA A 87 -12.74 -18.33 -12.47
C ALA A 87 -11.79 -17.14 -12.75
N GLY A 88 -12.28 -15.90 -12.66
CA GLY A 88 -11.46 -14.69 -12.75
C GLY A 88 -10.49 -14.56 -11.59
N SER A 89 -10.93 -14.81 -10.34
CA SER A 89 -10.05 -14.83 -9.17
C SER A 89 -8.91 -15.85 -9.34
N LEU A 90 -9.22 -17.07 -9.79
CA LEU A 90 -8.19 -18.07 -10.07
C LEU A 90 -7.23 -17.66 -11.21
N SER A 91 -7.73 -17.00 -12.26
CA SER A 91 -6.90 -16.48 -13.36
C SER A 91 -5.96 -15.38 -12.87
N VAL A 92 -6.44 -14.46 -12.02
CA VAL A 92 -5.64 -13.38 -11.42
C VAL A 92 -4.62 -13.92 -10.40
N GLN A 93 -4.98 -14.93 -9.60
CA GLN A 93 -4.03 -15.65 -8.74
C GLN A 93 -2.85 -16.22 -9.54
N GLN A 94 -3.14 -16.93 -10.63
CA GLN A 94 -2.13 -17.50 -11.53
C GLN A 94 -1.31 -16.40 -12.21
N HIS A 95 -1.95 -15.29 -12.61
CA HIS A 95 -1.29 -14.17 -13.25
C HIS A 95 -0.27 -13.48 -12.34
N ILE A 96 -0.69 -13.04 -11.14
CA ILE A 96 0.19 -12.39 -10.14
C ILE A 96 1.39 -13.28 -9.81
N ARG A 97 1.14 -14.58 -9.55
CA ARG A 97 2.21 -15.56 -9.27
C ARG A 97 3.16 -15.74 -10.45
N SER A 98 2.65 -15.79 -11.68
CA SER A 98 3.48 -15.93 -12.89
C SER A 98 4.35 -14.70 -13.13
N MET A 99 3.80 -13.50 -12.98
CA MET A 99 4.53 -12.25 -13.21
C MET A 99 5.64 -12.03 -12.17
N LEU A 100 5.42 -12.39 -10.90
CA LEU A 100 6.44 -12.29 -9.84
C LEU A 100 7.47 -13.44 -9.90
N GLY A 101 7.04 -14.66 -10.22
CA GLY A 101 7.92 -15.83 -10.36
C GLY A 101 8.89 -15.75 -11.55
N ALA A 102 8.60 -14.88 -12.53
CA ALA A 102 9.48 -14.62 -13.67
C ALA A 102 10.60 -13.59 -13.39
N LEU A 103 10.60 -12.93 -12.21
CA LEU A 103 11.56 -11.88 -11.85
C LEU A 103 12.89 -12.44 -11.35
N LYS A 104 14.01 -11.82 -11.76
CA LYS A 104 15.38 -12.29 -11.45
C LYS A 104 15.81 -12.04 -10.02
N ALA A 105 15.07 -11.21 -9.28
CA ALA A 105 15.15 -11.07 -7.83
C ALA A 105 14.79 -12.35 -7.07
N GLY A 106 14.07 -13.29 -7.71
CA GLY A 106 13.77 -14.61 -7.15
C GLY A 106 12.91 -14.53 -5.90
N TRP A 107 11.68 -14.04 -6.05
CA TRP A 107 10.69 -13.95 -4.97
C TRP A 107 10.27 -15.32 -4.45
N GLU A 108 10.17 -15.47 -3.13
CA GLU A 108 9.47 -16.62 -2.53
C GLU A 108 7.96 -16.36 -2.61
N LEU A 109 7.18 -17.33 -3.11
CA LEU A 109 5.73 -17.20 -3.33
C LEU A 109 4.95 -18.22 -2.50
N GLU A 110 4.19 -17.74 -1.51
CA GLU A 110 3.29 -18.54 -0.68
C GLU A 110 1.83 -18.23 -1.02
N GLU A 111 0.97 -19.26 -1.00
CA GLU A 111 -0.49 -19.14 -1.07
C GLU A 111 -1.10 -19.43 0.30
N ASP A 112 -1.70 -18.42 0.92
CA ASP A 112 -2.45 -18.55 2.16
C ASP A 112 -3.91 -18.93 1.86
N ARG A 113 -4.12 -20.22 1.54
CA ARG A 113 -5.44 -20.77 1.23
C ARG A 113 -6.18 -21.23 2.49
N PHE A 114 -7.40 -20.75 2.67
CA PHE A 114 -8.26 -21.10 3.79
C PHE A 114 -9.74 -21.15 3.38
N GLN A 115 -10.62 -21.54 4.30
CA GLN A 115 -12.08 -21.43 4.15
C GLN A 115 -12.66 -20.52 5.21
N SER A 116 -13.71 -19.77 4.85
CA SER A 116 -14.47 -18.95 5.77
C SER A 116 -15.98 -19.07 5.51
N HIS A 117 -16.79 -18.72 6.49
CA HIS A 117 -18.25 -18.70 6.34
C HIS A 117 -18.70 -17.34 5.82
N THR A 118 -19.51 -17.35 4.77
CA THR A 118 -20.01 -16.16 4.06
C THR A 118 -21.55 -16.13 4.09
N PRO A 119 -22.20 -15.02 3.69
CA PRO A 119 -23.65 -14.98 3.50
C PRO A 119 -24.20 -16.05 2.53
N TYR A 120 -23.36 -16.61 1.66
CA TYR A 120 -23.72 -17.68 0.72
C TYR A 120 -23.18 -19.07 1.15
N GLY A 121 -22.74 -19.22 2.40
CA GLY A 121 -22.18 -20.45 2.96
C GLY A 121 -20.65 -20.49 2.97
N PRO A 122 -20.02 -21.65 3.19
CA PRO A 122 -18.56 -21.80 3.20
C PRO A 122 -17.94 -21.50 1.82
N MET A 123 -16.93 -20.63 1.79
CA MET A 123 -16.19 -20.27 0.58
C MET A 123 -14.68 -20.39 0.81
N THR A 124 -13.93 -20.72 -0.24
CA THR A 124 -12.46 -20.75 -0.20
C THR A 124 -11.89 -19.40 -0.64
N PHE A 125 -10.89 -18.94 0.12
CA PHE A 125 -10.12 -17.73 -0.13
C PHE A 125 -8.64 -18.10 -0.27
N THR A 126 -7.83 -17.30 -0.95
CA THR A 126 -6.38 -17.53 -1.13
C THR A 126 -5.62 -16.21 -1.24
N ASN A 127 -5.01 -15.74 -0.15
CA ASN A 127 -4.09 -14.59 -0.22
C ASN A 127 -2.78 -15.02 -0.91
N ILE A 128 -2.18 -14.11 -1.67
CA ILE A 128 -0.88 -14.33 -2.33
C ILE A 128 0.18 -13.52 -1.58
N ILE A 129 1.24 -14.19 -1.15
CA ILE A 129 2.31 -13.61 -0.34
C ILE A 129 3.61 -13.75 -1.13
N ALA A 130 4.19 -12.63 -1.56
CA ALA A 130 5.50 -12.61 -2.20
C ALA A 130 6.54 -11.99 -1.26
N THR A 131 7.58 -12.74 -0.90
CA THR A 131 8.62 -12.28 0.05
C THR A 131 10.00 -12.36 -0.59
N LEU A 132 10.71 -11.24 -0.68
CA LEU A 132 12.00 -11.19 -1.37
C LEU A 132 13.07 -11.99 -0.61
N ASN A 133 13.18 -11.82 0.71
CA ASN A 133 14.01 -12.67 1.58
C ASN A 133 13.21 -13.14 2.81
N PRO A 134 12.65 -14.37 2.80
CA PRO A 134 11.87 -14.89 3.92
C PRO A 134 12.61 -14.85 5.27
N SER A 135 13.94 -15.00 5.27
CA SER A 135 14.78 -15.09 6.47
C SER A 135 15.05 -13.74 7.15
N ALA A 136 14.93 -12.63 6.41
CA ALA A 136 15.15 -11.29 6.94
C ALA A 136 14.17 -10.96 8.07
N LYS A 137 14.69 -10.45 9.20
CA LYS A 137 13.90 -10.18 10.41
C LYS A 137 12.79 -9.15 10.15
N ARG A 138 13.11 -8.11 9.38
CA ARG A 138 12.25 -6.94 9.15
C ARG A 138 11.78 -6.88 7.70
N ARG A 139 10.57 -6.37 7.49
CA ARG A 139 9.87 -6.34 6.19
C ARG A 139 9.19 -4.99 6.00
N LEU A 140 9.54 -4.28 4.92
CA LEU A 140 8.66 -3.28 4.33
C LEU A 140 7.56 -4.03 3.57
N VAL A 141 6.31 -3.85 3.98
CA VAL A 141 5.15 -4.50 3.35
C VAL A 141 4.44 -3.48 2.47
N LEU A 142 4.23 -3.82 1.20
CA LEU A 142 3.23 -3.17 0.35
C LEU A 142 2.07 -4.15 0.13
N ALA A 143 0.85 -3.66 0.09
CA ALA A 143 -0.33 -4.49 -0.04
C ALA A 143 -1.44 -3.82 -0.85
N CYS A 144 -2.33 -4.66 -1.38
CA CYS A 144 -3.66 -4.34 -1.89
C CYS A 144 -4.52 -5.61 -1.85
N HIS A 145 -5.81 -5.52 -2.10
CA HIS A 145 -6.63 -6.68 -2.43
C HIS A 145 -6.60 -6.94 -3.94
N TYR A 146 -6.78 -8.20 -4.36
CA TYR A 146 -6.85 -8.57 -5.78
C TYR A 146 -8.22 -9.06 -6.22
N ASP A 147 -9.18 -9.25 -5.32
CA ASP A 147 -10.52 -9.62 -5.70
C ASP A 147 -11.30 -8.43 -6.31
N SER A 148 -12.59 -8.61 -6.53
CA SER A 148 -13.51 -7.58 -7.00
C SER A 148 -14.87 -7.86 -6.38
N LYS A 149 -15.61 -6.82 -5.98
CA LYS A 149 -16.95 -6.97 -5.40
C LYS A 149 -17.84 -7.95 -6.16
N TYR A 150 -18.49 -8.85 -5.44
CA TYR A 150 -19.55 -9.68 -6.00
C TYR A 150 -20.83 -8.87 -6.20
N TYR A 151 -21.33 -8.81 -7.44
CA TYR A 151 -22.65 -8.26 -7.75
C TYR A 151 -23.66 -9.41 -7.98
N PRO A 152 -24.76 -9.46 -7.20
CA PRO A 152 -25.72 -10.57 -7.25
C PRO A 152 -26.59 -10.59 -8.52
N PRO A 153 -27.34 -11.70 -8.78
CA PRO A 153 -27.90 -12.03 -10.11
C PRO A 153 -28.80 -11.01 -10.80
N GLN A 154 -29.40 -10.05 -10.07
CA GLN A 154 -30.15 -8.95 -10.68
C GLN A 154 -29.27 -7.99 -11.52
N TRP A 155 -27.95 -8.12 -11.45
CA TRP A 155 -26.97 -7.37 -12.25
C TRP A 155 -26.35 -8.18 -13.40
N HIS A 156 -26.80 -9.42 -13.64
CA HIS A 156 -26.31 -10.26 -14.76
C HIS A 156 -26.36 -9.50 -16.10
N GLY A 157 -25.30 -9.63 -16.89
CA GLY A 157 -25.10 -8.87 -18.12
C GLY A 157 -24.33 -7.55 -17.96
N ARG A 158 -23.94 -7.18 -16.73
CA ARG A 158 -22.89 -6.18 -16.46
C ARG A 158 -21.76 -6.84 -15.68
N GLU A 159 -20.53 -6.59 -16.10
CA GLU A 159 -19.32 -7.08 -15.42
C GLU A 159 -18.72 -5.96 -14.57
N PHE A 160 -18.58 -6.20 -13.26
CA PHE A 160 -17.82 -5.31 -12.39
C PHE A 160 -16.36 -5.77 -12.40
N VAL A 161 -15.52 -5.02 -13.13
CA VAL A 161 -14.09 -5.33 -13.31
C VAL A 161 -13.19 -4.55 -12.34
N ALA A 162 -13.78 -3.70 -11.49
CA ALA A 162 -13.17 -3.11 -10.30
C ALA A 162 -11.73 -2.62 -10.57
N ALA A 163 -11.64 -1.65 -11.49
CA ALA A 163 -10.41 -1.17 -12.08
C ALA A 163 -9.55 -0.37 -11.09
N THR A 164 -10.13 0.58 -10.37
CA THR A 164 -9.44 1.27 -9.26
C THR A 164 -9.39 0.41 -7.98
N ASP A 165 -10.20 -0.64 -7.93
CA ASP A 165 -10.74 -1.31 -6.74
C ASP A 165 -10.49 -2.85 -6.76
N SER A 166 -9.27 -3.37 -6.73
CA SER A 166 -7.94 -2.74 -6.71
C SER A 166 -7.03 -3.28 -7.83
N ALA A 167 -7.54 -3.41 -9.07
CA ALA A 167 -6.75 -3.91 -10.21
C ALA A 167 -5.54 -3.02 -10.55
N VAL A 168 -5.70 -1.70 -10.49
CA VAL A 168 -4.60 -0.73 -10.65
C VAL A 168 -3.58 -0.85 -9.51
N PRO A 169 -3.93 -0.81 -8.22
CA PRO A 169 -3.00 -1.15 -7.14
C PRO A 169 -2.23 -2.46 -7.35
N CYS A 170 -2.89 -3.55 -7.75
CA CYS A 170 -2.21 -4.81 -8.08
C CYS A 170 -1.16 -4.63 -9.19
N ALA A 171 -1.53 -3.95 -10.27
CA ALA A 171 -0.64 -3.69 -11.40
C ALA A 171 0.55 -2.79 -11.01
N MET A 172 0.33 -1.79 -10.14
CA MET A 172 1.39 -0.94 -9.59
C MET A 172 2.40 -1.75 -8.77
N LEU A 173 1.97 -2.73 -7.96
CA LEU A 173 2.90 -3.60 -7.23
C LEU A 173 3.71 -4.52 -8.16
N LEU A 174 3.10 -5.04 -9.23
CA LEU A 174 3.78 -5.88 -10.23
C LEU A 174 4.82 -5.09 -11.04
N GLU A 175 4.47 -3.87 -11.49
CA GLU A 175 5.41 -2.99 -12.20
C GLU A 175 6.49 -2.43 -11.27
N LEU A 176 6.21 -2.14 -10.00
CA LEU A 176 7.23 -1.78 -9.01
C LEU A 176 8.23 -2.93 -8.78
N ALA A 177 7.76 -4.17 -8.63
CA ALA A 177 8.63 -5.34 -8.47
C ALA A 177 9.52 -5.59 -9.69
N ARG A 178 9.02 -5.24 -10.89
CA ARG A 178 9.73 -5.39 -12.17
C ARG A 178 10.72 -4.27 -12.47
N THR A 179 10.32 -3.01 -12.26
CA THR A 179 11.16 -1.83 -12.49
C THR A 179 12.38 -1.81 -11.58
N LEU A 180 12.27 -2.42 -10.40
CA LEU A 180 13.34 -2.57 -9.42
C LEU A 180 13.94 -4.00 -9.41
N ASP A 181 13.69 -4.87 -10.40
CA ASP A 181 14.09 -6.29 -10.36
C ASP A 181 15.60 -6.48 -10.12
N GLN A 182 16.43 -5.65 -10.76
CA GLN A 182 17.89 -5.74 -10.61
C GLN A 182 18.39 -5.15 -9.28
N GLU A 183 17.76 -4.08 -8.80
CA GLU A 183 18.03 -3.47 -7.49
C GLU A 183 17.63 -4.42 -6.36
N LEU A 184 16.43 -5.01 -6.42
CA LEU A 184 15.90 -6.00 -5.49
C LEU A 184 16.74 -7.28 -5.48
N LYS A 185 17.23 -7.72 -6.65
CA LYS A 185 18.18 -8.84 -6.76
C LYS A 185 19.50 -8.55 -6.04
N THR A 186 20.07 -7.37 -6.28
CA THR A 186 21.31 -6.92 -5.62
C THR A 186 21.12 -6.82 -4.10
N HIS A 187 19.99 -6.26 -3.66
CA HIS A 187 19.63 -6.17 -2.24
C HIS A 187 19.46 -7.54 -1.59
N LYS A 188 18.75 -8.48 -2.23
CA LYS A 188 18.62 -9.86 -1.73
C LYS A 188 20.00 -10.51 -1.54
N GLY A 189 20.87 -10.40 -2.55
CA GLY A 189 22.22 -10.98 -2.52
C GLY A 189 23.18 -10.38 -1.46
N ALA A 190 22.79 -9.30 -0.79
CA ALA A 190 23.50 -8.73 0.36
C ALA A 190 23.05 -9.30 1.73
N GLU A 191 22.07 -10.22 1.74
CA GLU A 191 21.41 -10.80 2.93
C GLU A 191 21.06 -9.79 4.06
N PRO A 192 20.30 -8.72 3.74
CA PRO A 192 20.01 -7.62 4.66
C PRO A 192 18.88 -7.97 5.65
N ASP A 193 18.99 -7.42 6.87
CA ASP A 193 18.00 -7.64 7.93
C ASP A 193 16.62 -7.01 7.67
N LEU A 194 16.51 -6.12 6.66
CA LEU A 194 15.27 -5.53 6.15
C LEU A 194 15.06 -5.92 4.69
N THR A 195 13.91 -6.49 4.37
CA THR A 195 13.53 -6.91 3.01
C THR A 195 12.20 -6.30 2.54
N LEU A 196 11.79 -6.62 1.30
CA LEU A 196 10.50 -6.28 0.73
C LEU A 196 9.53 -7.47 0.77
N GLN A 197 8.26 -7.21 1.08
CA GLN A 197 7.16 -8.17 1.00
C GLN A 197 5.96 -7.51 0.30
N LEU A 198 5.31 -8.25 -0.60
CA LEU A 198 4.07 -7.85 -1.27
C LEU A 198 2.95 -8.79 -0.82
N LEU A 199 1.79 -8.24 -0.48
CA LEU A 199 0.59 -8.99 -0.12
C LEU A 199 -0.55 -8.64 -1.08
N PHE A 200 -1.19 -9.67 -1.63
CA PHE A 200 -2.40 -9.54 -2.43
C PHE A 200 -3.51 -10.31 -1.70
N PHE A 201 -4.44 -9.61 -1.07
CA PHE A 201 -5.52 -10.21 -0.29
C PHE A 201 -6.69 -10.69 -1.15
N ASP A 202 -7.37 -11.74 -0.69
CA ASP A 202 -8.59 -12.28 -1.31
C ASP A 202 -9.80 -12.08 -0.39
N GLY A 203 -10.87 -11.53 -0.94
CA GLY A 203 -12.08 -11.21 -0.18
C GLY A 203 -11.85 -10.08 0.83
N GLU A 204 -11.23 -8.97 0.41
CA GLU A 204 -11.44 -7.70 1.10
C GLU A 204 -12.94 -7.41 1.15
N GLU A 205 -13.59 -7.63 0.00
CA GLU A 205 -14.92 -7.12 -0.22
C GLU A 205 -16.03 -7.90 0.46
N ALA A 206 -17.08 -7.16 0.82
CA ALA A 206 -18.34 -7.73 1.30
C ALA A 206 -19.11 -8.36 0.13
N LEU A 207 -19.45 -9.64 0.29
CA LEU A 207 -20.15 -10.46 -0.69
C LEU A 207 -21.66 -10.15 -0.72
N PHE A 208 -22.23 -9.61 0.37
CA PHE A 208 -23.62 -9.14 0.42
C PHE A 208 -23.77 -7.77 1.10
N GLN A 209 -23.25 -7.61 2.32
CA GLN A 209 -23.36 -6.37 3.08
C GLN A 209 -22.17 -6.22 4.04
N TRP A 210 -21.48 -5.08 3.93
CA TRP A 210 -20.33 -4.76 4.76
C TRP A 210 -20.63 -4.86 6.26
N THR A 211 -20.04 -5.87 6.89
CA THR A 211 -20.14 -6.17 8.33
C THR A 211 -18.82 -6.73 8.83
N SER A 212 -18.62 -6.81 10.16
CA SER A 212 -17.41 -7.40 10.75
C SER A 212 -17.19 -8.90 10.46
N SER A 213 -18.13 -9.55 9.77
CA SER A 213 -18.07 -10.95 9.33
C SER A 213 -18.11 -11.12 7.80
N ASP A 214 -18.74 -10.18 7.08
CA ASP A 214 -18.78 -10.08 5.62
C ASP A 214 -18.01 -8.82 5.19
N SER A 215 -16.69 -8.96 5.22
CA SER A 215 -15.60 -8.05 4.77
C SER A 215 -14.26 -8.63 5.25
N LEU A 216 -13.13 -8.21 4.67
CA LEU A 216 -11.77 -8.44 5.15
C LEU A 216 -11.41 -9.91 5.42
N TYR A 217 -11.95 -10.85 4.65
CA TYR A 217 -11.71 -12.28 4.83
C TYR A 217 -10.20 -12.59 4.78
N GLY A 218 -9.52 -12.12 3.74
CA GLY A 218 -8.10 -12.31 3.50
C GLY A 218 -7.21 -11.77 4.62
N SER A 219 -7.30 -10.46 4.92
CA SER A 219 -6.50 -9.81 5.95
C SER A 219 -6.82 -10.25 7.38
N ARG A 220 -8.09 -10.57 7.71
CA ARG A 220 -8.45 -11.12 9.04
C ARG A 220 -7.77 -12.46 9.27
N HIS A 221 -7.72 -13.33 8.25
CA HIS A 221 -7.00 -14.59 8.32
C HIS A 221 -5.49 -14.38 8.42
N LEU A 222 -4.90 -13.64 7.47
CA LEU A 222 -3.44 -13.52 7.39
C LEU A 222 -2.85 -12.80 8.59
N ALA A 223 -3.48 -11.73 9.10
CA ALA A 223 -2.99 -11.06 10.31
C ALA A 223 -3.00 -12.00 11.54
N GLN A 224 -3.99 -12.91 11.66
CA GLN A 224 -4.03 -13.90 12.73
C GLN A 224 -2.97 -15.01 12.54
N LYS A 225 -2.72 -15.44 11.30
CA LYS A 225 -1.67 -16.39 10.95
C LYS A 225 -0.28 -15.81 11.24
N MET A 226 -0.01 -14.57 10.84
CA MET A 226 1.26 -13.88 11.09
C MET A 226 1.49 -13.58 12.58
N GLU A 227 0.43 -13.39 13.37
CA GLU A 227 0.50 -13.29 14.83
C GLU A 227 0.91 -14.62 15.49
N ASN A 228 0.41 -15.74 14.95
CA ASN A 228 0.66 -17.08 15.46
C ASN A 228 1.94 -17.74 14.89
N THR A 229 2.63 -17.09 13.95
CA THR A 229 3.83 -17.63 13.28
C THR A 229 5.11 -16.97 13.84
N PRO A 230 6.00 -17.70 14.53
CA PRO A 230 7.25 -17.16 15.04
C PRO A 230 8.14 -16.57 13.95
N HIS A 231 8.80 -15.44 14.24
CA HIS A 231 9.73 -14.80 13.31
C HIS A 231 10.81 -13.99 14.05
N PRO A 232 12.12 -14.17 13.76
CA PRO A 232 12.69 -15.13 12.81
C PRO A 232 12.42 -16.60 13.20
N PRO A 233 12.62 -17.58 12.29
CA PRO A 233 12.40 -18.99 12.57
C PRO A 233 13.15 -19.46 13.84
N GLY A 234 12.43 -20.11 14.76
CA GLY A 234 12.96 -20.54 16.06
C GLY A 234 12.90 -19.49 17.18
N ALA A 235 12.33 -18.30 16.94
CA ALA A 235 12.00 -17.35 18.00
C ALA A 235 10.89 -17.89 18.93
N ASN A 236 10.92 -17.47 20.20
CA ASN A 236 9.93 -17.84 21.23
C ASN A 236 9.14 -16.64 21.79
N ASP A 237 9.55 -15.42 21.43
CA ASP A 237 9.07 -14.15 21.98
C ASP A 237 8.53 -13.19 20.90
N THR A 238 8.70 -13.54 19.62
CA THR A 238 8.49 -12.66 18.47
C THR A 238 7.88 -13.42 17.28
N ASN A 239 7.03 -12.72 16.51
CA ASN A 239 6.22 -13.27 15.41
C ASN A 239 6.32 -12.41 14.14
N GLN A 240 5.74 -12.86 13.03
CA GLN A 240 5.86 -12.17 11.74
C GLN A 240 5.32 -10.72 11.76
N LEU A 241 4.34 -10.38 12.62
CA LEU A 241 3.85 -9.00 12.78
C LEU A 241 4.88 -8.07 13.43
N HIS A 242 5.71 -8.59 14.35
CA HIS A 242 6.85 -7.82 14.88
C HIS A 242 7.84 -7.43 13.77
N GLY A 243 7.98 -8.29 12.76
CA GLY A 243 8.78 -8.07 11.56
C GLY A 243 8.26 -6.99 10.60
N ILE A 244 7.00 -6.56 10.68
CA ILE A 244 6.49 -5.52 9.78
C ILE A 244 6.99 -4.14 10.25
N ASP A 245 7.87 -3.53 9.45
CA ASP A 245 8.46 -2.21 9.70
C ASP A 245 7.43 -1.09 9.47
N LEU A 246 6.77 -1.19 8.32
CA LEU A 246 5.71 -0.33 7.81
C LEU A 246 4.85 -1.18 6.87
N PHE A 247 3.53 -1.04 6.98
CA PHE A 247 2.53 -1.67 6.13
C PHE A 247 1.89 -0.58 5.26
N ILE A 248 2.24 -0.53 3.98
CA ILE A 248 1.69 0.42 3.02
C ILE A 248 0.57 -0.27 2.25
N LEU A 249 -0.66 0.23 2.38
CA LEU A 249 -1.82 -0.31 1.68
C LEU A 249 -2.25 0.66 0.58
N LEU A 250 -2.38 0.16 -0.64
CA LEU A 250 -2.80 0.89 -1.83
C LEU A 250 -4.23 0.46 -2.17
N ASP A 251 -5.16 1.41 -2.19
CA ASP A 251 -6.58 1.15 -2.44
C ASP A 251 -7.26 2.32 -3.18
N LEU A 252 -8.27 2.02 -3.99
CA LEU A 252 -9.04 2.92 -4.85
C LEU A 252 -8.19 3.87 -5.72
N ILE A 253 -7.03 3.40 -6.18
CA ILE A 253 -6.08 4.20 -6.98
C ILE A 253 -6.41 4.04 -8.47
N GLY A 254 -6.46 5.17 -9.20
CA GLY A 254 -6.46 5.18 -10.67
C GLY A 254 -7.42 6.18 -11.30
N ALA A 255 -8.36 6.72 -10.53
CA ALA A 255 -9.15 7.89 -10.92
C ALA A 255 -8.29 9.17 -11.00
N PRO A 256 -8.68 10.21 -11.75
CA PRO A 256 -7.91 11.45 -11.89
C PRO A 256 -7.85 12.28 -10.60
N THR A 257 -6.70 12.91 -10.35
CA THR A 257 -6.48 13.85 -9.23
C THR A 257 -6.84 13.34 -7.81
N PRO A 258 -6.44 12.10 -7.42
CA PRO A 258 -6.71 11.54 -6.11
C PRO A 258 -6.04 12.37 -5.01
N ARG A 259 -6.65 12.44 -3.82
CA ARG A 259 -6.11 13.17 -2.67
C ARG A 259 -5.95 12.23 -1.49
N PHE A 260 -4.73 11.80 -1.23
CA PHE A 260 -4.38 11.04 -0.04
C PHE A 260 -4.21 12.00 1.14
N GLY A 261 -4.63 11.56 2.33
CA GLY A 261 -4.43 12.30 3.58
C GLY A 261 -3.82 11.43 4.67
N ASN A 262 -3.37 12.04 5.76
CA ASN A 262 -2.64 11.33 6.80
C ASN A 262 -3.57 10.66 7.81
N HIS A 263 -3.81 9.35 7.65
CA HIS A 263 -4.67 8.56 8.53
C HIS A 263 -4.08 8.29 9.93
N PHE A 264 -2.75 8.28 10.11
CA PHE A 264 -2.12 7.79 11.36
C PHE A 264 -0.90 8.61 11.82
N ALA A 265 -0.98 9.18 13.02
CA ALA A 265 0.08 9.99 13.60
C ALA A 265 1.43 9.25 13.76
N ASN A 266 1.43 7.92 13.96
CA ASN A 266 2.64 7.11 14.12
C ASN A 266 3.37 6.79 12.79
N THR A 267 2.80 7.14 11.65
CA THR A 267 3.40 7.03 10.30
C THR A 267 3.40 8.34 9.52
N ALA A 268 2.90 9.44 10.11
CA ALA A 268 2.88 10.79 9.53
C ALA A 268 4.19 11.21 8.84
N ALA A 269 5.35 10.90 9.41
CA ALA A 269 6.65 11.21 8.82
C ALA A 269 6.93 10.47 7.50
N TRP A 270 6.37 9.27 7.30
CA TRP A 270 6.39 8.54 6.04
C TRP A 270 5.41 9.14 5.04
N PHE A 271 4.23 9.58 5.49
CA PHE A 271 3.27 10.29 4.65
C PHE A 271 3.85 11.62 4.12
N THR A 272 4.44 12.46 4.98
CA THR A 272 5.17 13.66 4.56
C THR A 272 6.33 13.34 3.62
N ARG A 273 6.96 12.16 3.72
CA ARG A 273 7.99 11.75 2.77
C ARG A 273 7.44 11.56 1.34
N LEU A 274 6.21 11.06 1.18
CA LEU A 274 5.59 10.94 -0.14
C LEU A 274 5.35 12.31 -0.77
N GLN A 275 4.84 13.29 -0.01
CA GLN A 275 4.72 14.68 -0.46
C GLN A 275 6.09 15.29 -0.85
N ASN A 276 7.14 15.04 -0.06
CA ASN A 276 8.50 15.52 -0.38
C ASN A 276 9.10 14.84 -1.62
N ILE A 277 8.66 13.62 -1.96
CA ILE A 277 9.06 12.92 -3.18
C ILE A 277 8.27 13.48 -4.37
N GLU A 278 6.96 13.66 -4.23
CA GLU A 278 6.07 14.29 -5.21
C GLU A 278 6.60 15.66 -5.68
N GLY A 279 6.79 16.62 -4.77
CA GLY A 279 7.29 17.95 -5.11
C GLY A 279 8.69 17.95 -5.73
N ARG A 280 9.55 17.01 -5.32
CA ARG A 280 10.87 16.81 -5.92
C ARG A 280 10.77 16.24 -7.34
N LEU A 281 9.88 15.28 -7.60
CA LEU A 281 9.68 14.72 -8.95
C LEU A 281 9.00 15.75 -9.87
N HIS A 282 8.05 16.55 -9.37
CA HIS A 282 7.52 17.70 -10.09
C HIS A 282 8.63 18.68 -10.50
N THR A 283 9.46 19.10 -9.53
CA THR A 283 10.60 20.01 -9.76
C THR A 283 11.64 19.44 -10.76
N MET A 284 11.80 18.12 -10.79
CA MET A 284 12.66 17.42 -11.76
C MET A 284 12.01 17.19 -13.15
N GLY A 285 10.78 17.68 -13.38
CA GLY A 285 10.06 17.45 -14.63
C GLY A 285 9.68 15.97 -14.87
N GLN A 286 9.60 15.18 -13.80
CA GLN A 286 9.37 13.73 -13.86
C GLN A 286 7.89 13.33 -13.75
N LEU A 287 6.97 14.26 -13.51
CA LEU A 287 5.53 13.99 -13.40
C LEU A 287 4.77 14.59 -14.59
N GLU A 288 3.82 13.82 -15.14
CA GLU A 288 3.02 14.17 -16.31
C GLU A 288 1.67 14.73 -15.87
N GLU A 289 1.18 15.80 -16.53
CA GLU A 289 -0.09 16.47 -16.20
C GLU A 289 -0.23 16.87 -14.70
N HIS A 290 0.90 17.31 -14.12
CA HIS A 290 1.07 17.63 -12.71
C HIS A 290 1.33 19.14 -12.47
N PRO A 291 0.31 20.02 -12.64
CA PRO A 291 0.50 21.47 -12.67
C PRO A 291 0.92 22.12 -11.33
N ASN A 292 0.84 21.42 -10.21
CA ASN A 292 1.19 21.92 -8.88
C ASN A 292 2.40 21.15 -8.31
N GLU A 293 3.16 21.74 -7.39
CA GLU A 293 4.21 21.00 -6.66
C GLU A 293 3.63 19.89 -5.77
N VAL A 294 2.43 20.12 -5.21
CA VAL A 294 1.67 19.14 -4.44
C VAL A 294 0.25 19.04 -5.02
N GLN A 295 -0.18 17.83 -5.33
CA GLN A 295 -1.44 17.50 -5.97
C GLN A 295 -2.13 16.29 -5.31
N TYR A 296 -1.36 15.27 -4.95
CA TYR A 296 -1.81 13.99 -4.41
C TYR A 296 -1.68 13.86 -2.89
N PHE A 297 -0.55 14.22 -2.28
CA PHE A 297 -0.29 13.93 -0.87
C PHE A 297 -0.51 15.16 0.03
N TRP A 298 -1.52 15.10 0.91
CA TRP A 298 -1.95 16.23 1.75
C TRP A 298 -1.90 15.90 3.26
N PRO A 299 -0.73 16.00 3.93
CA PRO A 299 -0.56 15.54 5.31
C PRO A 299 -1.42 16.29 6.35
N GLY A 300 -1.88 17.49 6.02
CA GLY A 300 -2.71 18.35 6.87
C GLY A 300 -4.22 18.34 6.55
N VAL A 301 -4.66 17.58 5.55
CA VAL A 301 -6.10 17.43 5.24
C VAL A 301 -6.72 16.39 6.20
N PRO A 302 -7.80 16.71 6.92
CA PRO A 302 -8.51 15.74 7.73
C PRO A 302 -9.12 14.62 6.87
N VAL A 303 -8.86 13.37 7.27
CA VAL A 303 -9.46 12.17 6.66
C VAL A 303 -10.41 11.51 7.65
N HIS A 304 -11.43 10.84 7.14
CA HIS A 304 -12.31 9.99 7.95
C HIS A 304 -11.66 8.61 8.18
N PRO A 305 -12.00 7.91 9.28
CA PRO A 305 -11.59 6.52 9.46
C PRO A 305 -12.24 5.63 8.41
N VAL A 306 -11.41 4.95 7.61
CA VAL A 306 -11.84 3.89 6.68
C VAL A 306 -11.64 2.53 7.35
N VAL A 307 -12.50 1.57 7.03
CA VAL A 307 -12.34 0.16 7.40
C VAL A 307 -12.01 -0.58 6.11
N ASP A 308 -10.82 -1.17 6.05
CA ASP A 308 -10.27 -1.89 4.89
C ASP A 308 -9.15 -2.86 5.42
N ASP A 309 -8.44 -3.59 4.56
CA ASP A 309 -7.49 -4.67 4.89
C ASP A 309 -6.35 -4.30 5.86
N HIS A 310 -6.03 -3.02 6.07
CA HIS A 310 -5.05 -2.63 7.10
C HIS A 310 -5.56 -2.88 8.53
N ARG A 311 -6.88 -2.99 8.74
CA ARG A 311 -7.51 -2.98 10.08
C ARG A 311 -7.09 -4.15 10.97
N PRO A 312 -7.01 -5.42 10.50
CA PRO A 312 -6.56 -6.54 11.32
C PRO A 312 -5.09 -6.46 11.74
N PHE A 313 -4.25 -5.76 10.96
CA PHE A 313 -2.83 -5.50 11.26
C PHE A 313 -2.69 -4.33 12.24
N LEU A 314 -3.39 -3.21 12.00
CA LEU A 314 -3.39 -2.04 12.87
C LEU A 314 -3.84 -2.37 14.30
N ASN A 315 -4.89 -3.18 14.43
CA ASN A 315 -5.39 -3.65 15.74
C ASN A 315 -4.36 -4.48 16.53
N ARG A 316 -3.33 -5.01 15.86
CA ARG A 316 -2.21 -5.78 16.45
C ARG A 316 -0.91 -4.96 16.55
N GLY A 317 -1.00 -3.63 16.46
CA GLY A 317 0.12 -2.70 16.66
C GLY A 317 1.04 -2.51 15.45
N VAL A 318 0.67 -3.02 14.26
CA VAL A 318 1.42 -2.76 13.02
C VAL A 318 1.29 -1.29 12.63
N ARG A 319 2.38 -0.70 12.14
CA ARG A 319 2.42 0.69 11.66
C ARG A 319 1.91 0.75 10.23
N VAL A 320 0.77 1.42 10.01
CA VAL A 320 0.08 1.49 8.72
C VAL A 320 0.31 2.85 8.05
N LEU A 321 0.57 2.82 6.75
CA LEU A 321 0.48 3.98 5.85
C LEU A 321 -0.61 3.66 4.81
N HIS A 322 -1.82 4.14 5.05
CA HIS A 322 -2.96 3.87 4.18
C HIS A 322 -2.99 4.90 3.05
N LEU A 323 -2.90 4.42 1.80
CA LEU A 323 -2.91 5.20 0.57
C LEU A 323 -4.22 4.95 -0.19
N ILE A 324 -5.31 5.42 0.43
CA ILE A 324 -6.64 5.54 -0.17
C ILE A 324 -6.97 7.02 -0.38
N PRO A 325 -7.57 7.43 -1.51
CA PRO A 325 -7.99 8.81 -1.71
C PRO A 325 -9.16 9.21 -0.79
N THR A 326 -9.32 10.51 -0.54
CA THR A 326 -10.50 11.09 0.11
C THR A 326 -10.88 12.40 -0.61
N PRO A 327 -12.05 12.48 -1.27
CA PRO A 327 -13.07 11.43 -1.41
C PRO A 327 -12.59 10.24 -2.26
N PHE A 328 -13.34 9.14 -2.19
CA PHE A 328 -13.18 7.97 -3.08
C PHE A 328 -13.47 8.36 -4.55
N PRO A 329 -13.02 7.56 -5.54
CA PRO A 329 -13.39 7.73 -6.94
C PRO A 329 -14.91 7.87 -7.12
N SER A 330 -15.33 8.76 -8.02
CA SER A 330 -16.76 8.93 -8.36
C SER A 330 -17.39 7.69 -9.02
N VAL A 331 -16.57 6.72 -9.42
CA VAL A 331 -16.97 5.44 -10.00
C VAL A 331 -16.98 4.28 -8.98
N TRP A 332 -16.54 4.51 -7.73
CA TRP A 332 -16.44 3.48 -6.70
C TRP A 332 -17.76 2.71 -6.49
N HIS A 333 -17.68 1.38 -6.45
CA HIS A 333 -18.82 0.46 -6.43
C HIS A 333 -19.87 0.72 -7.54
N THR A 334 -19.41 1.16 -8.72
CA THR A 334 -20.22 1.21 -9.95
C THR A 334 -19.52 0.46 -11.08
N PHE A 335 -20.29 -0.04 -12.05
CA PHE A 335 -19.76 -0.67 -13.28
C PHE A 335 -18.98 0.30 -14.17
N ASP A 336 -18.95 1.59 -13.83
CA ASP A 336 -18.14 2.60 -14.49
C ASP A 336 -16.69 2.61 -13.94
N ASP A 337 -16.38 1.82 -12.89
CA ASP A 337 -15.00 1.54 -12.46
C ASP A 337 -14.34 0.49 -13.39
N ASN A 338 -14.00 0.96 -14.59
CA ASN A 338 -13.47 0.16 -15.70
C ASN A 338 -12.32 0.90 -16.41
N GLU A 339 -11.66 0.23 -17.38
CA GLU A 339 -10.46 0.75 -18.07
C GLU A 339 -10.62 2.17 -18.66
N GLN A 340 -11.83 2.55 -19.05
CA GLN A 340 -12.09 3.81 -19.77
C GLN A 340 -12.07 5.04 -18.87
N ASN A 341 -12.29 4.86 -17.56
CA ASN A 341 -12.35 5.95 -16.57
C ASN A 341 -11.06 6.07 -15.73
N LEU A 342 -9.99 5.36 -16.12
CA LEU A 342 -8.68 5.40 -15.47
C LEU A 342 -7.79 6.53 -16.02
N ASP A 343 -7.21 7.33 -15.12
CA ASP A 343 -6.30 8.41 -15.44
C ASP A 343 -4.85 7.93 -15.57
N ARG A 344 -4.44 7.74 -16.83
CA ARG A 344 -3.11 7.27 -17.22
C ARG A 344 -1.95 8.13 -16.69
N PRO A 345 -1.99 9.48 -16.73
CA PRO A 345 -0.97 10.33 -16.12
C PRO A 345 -0.83 10.11 -14.60
N THR A 346 -1.94 10.10 -13.86
CA THR A 346 -1.95 9.88 -12.40
C THR A 346 -1.36 8.52 -12.04
N ILE A 347 -1.77 7.45 -12.72
CA ILE A 347 -1.25 6.10 -12.47
C ILE A 347 0.27 6.03 -12.71
N LYS A 348 0.76 6.67 -13.78
CA LYS A 348 2.20 6.77 -14.08
C LYS A 348 2.97 7.57 -13.02
N ASN A 349 2.41 8.68 -12.57
CA ASN A 349 3.00 9.52 -11.52
C ASN A 349 3.09 8.78 -10.18
N LEU A 350 2.03 8.10 -9.77
CA LEU A 350 2.00 7.33 -8.53
C LEU A 350 2.94 6.12 -8.60
N ASN A 351 3.08 5.45 -9.74
CA ASN A 351 4.14 4.45 -9.97
C ASN A 351 5.54 5.03 -9.72
N LYS A 352 5.87 6.17 -10.35
CA LYS A 352 7.16 6.86 -10.16
C LYS A 352 7.37 7.24 -8.68
N ILE A 353 6.35 7.79 -8.02
CA ILE A 353 6.44 8.17 -6.60
C ILE A 353 6.64 6.95 -5.69
N MET A 354 5.96 5.82 -5.93
CA MET A 354 6.03 4.62 -5.09
C MET A 354 7.32 3.80 -5.25
N GLN A 355 8.00 3.86 -6.40
CA GLN A 355 9.32 3.25 -6.56
C GLN A 355 10.38 3.88 -5.62
N ILE A 356 10.30 5.20 -5.38
CA ILE A 356 11.34 5.94 -4.65
C ILE A 356 11.47 5.52 -3.17
N PRO A 357 10.41 5.39 -2.35
CA PRO A 357 10.51 4.87 -0.99
C PRO A 357 11.11 3.45 -0.93
N VAL A 358 10.76 2.60 -1.89
CA VAL A 358 11.29 1.22 -1.95
C VAL A 358 12.78 1.25 -2.27
N ALA A 359 13.21 1.91 -3.34
CA ALA A 359 14.64 2.08 -3.68
C ALA A 359 15.46 2.79 -2.57
N GLN A 360 14.82 3.52 -1.65
CA GLN A 360 15.46 4.15 -0.50
C GLN A 360 15.54 3.28 0.76
N GLY A 361 14.57 2.38 0.98
CA GLY A 361 14.54 1.39 2.06
C GLY A 361 15.23 0.07 1.70
N VAL A 362 15.40 -0.18 0.40
CA VAL A 362 16.10 -1.30 -0.25
C VAL A 362 17.35 -0.71 -0.96
N PRO A 363 18.39 -0.26 -0.23
CA PRO A 363 19.48 0.53 -0.81
C PRO A 363 20.47 -0.33 -1.60
N ALA A 364 20.16 -0.59 -2.88
CA ALA A 364 21.09 -1.17 -3.84
C ALA A 364 22.20 -0.19 -4.33
N VAL A 365 22.19 1.06 -3.85
CA VAL A 365 23.10 2.14 -4.27
C VAL A 365 24.48 1.98 -3.59
N GLY A 366 25.22 0.97 -4.03
CA GLY A 366 26.54 0.61 -3.49
C GLY A 366 27.50 -0.08 -4.46
N LEU A 367 27.18 -0.13 -5.77
CA LEU A 367 28.05 -0.75 -6.77
C LEU A 367 28.48 0.23 -7.87
N ILE A 368 29.79 0.50 -7.85
CA ILE A 368 30.59 1.22 -8.84
C ILE A 368 30.60 0.39 -10.14
N PRO A 369 30.58 1.00 -11.35
CA PRO A 369 30.77 0.23 -12.58
C PRO A 369 32.12 -0.51 -12.56
N PRO A 370 32.24 -1.71 -13.16
CA PRO A 370 33.46 -2.51 -13.10
C PRO A 370 34.61 -1.86 -13.88
N SER A 371 35.34 -0.97 -13.23
CA SER A 371 36.57 -0.38 -13.74
C SER A 371 37.64 -1.47 -13.85
N PHE A 372 38.20 -1.60 -15.06
CA PHE A 372 39.17 -2.63 -15.47
C PHE A 372 40.29 -2.88 -14.44
N PRO A 373 40.78 -4.13 -14.32
CA PRO A 373 41.93 -4.45 -13.47
C PRO A 373 43.23 -3.89 -14.07
N VAL A 374 43.56 -2.65 -13.72
CA VAL A 374 44.84 -2.00 -14.10
C VAL A 374 45.96 -2.48 -13.19
N THR A 375 46.41 -3.72 -13.40
CA THR A 375 47.64 -4.24 -12.78
C THR A 375 48.86 -3.66 -13.51
N MET A 376 49.18 -2.39 -13.25
CA MET A 376 50.37 -1.72 -13.77
C MET A 376 51.30 -1.31 -12.63
N THR A 377 52.38 -2.05 -12.47
CA THR A 377 53.53 -1.67 -11.64
C THR A 377 54.18 -0.41 -12.18
N MET A 378 54.57 0.53 -11.31
CA MET A 378 55.18 1.79 -11.74
C MET A 378 56.55 1.57 -12.42
N PRO A 379 56.79 2.18 -13.60
CA PRO A 379 58.15 2.51 -14.04
C PRO A 379 58.61 3.85 -13.38
N PRO A 380 59.92 4.06 -13.23
CA PRO A 380 60.48 5.28 -12.62
C PRO A 380 60.40 6.52 -13.55
N PRO A 381 60.48 7.74 -13.01
CA PRO A 381 60.27 8.98 -13.77
C PRO A 381 61.45 9.33 -14.68
N GLY A 382 61.16 9.62 -15.97
CA GLY A 382 62.14 10.15 -16.91
C GLY A 382 61.56 10.40 -18.31
N PHE A 383 62.12 11.39 -19.00
CA PHE A 383 61.80 11.85 -20.37
C PHE A 383 60.44 12.56 -20.56
N GLY A 384 60.47 13.55 -21.47
CA GLY A 384 59.41 14.55 -21.68
C GLY A 384 58.52 14.31 -22.92
N PRO A 385 57.72 15.31 -23.31
CA PRO A 385 56.64 15.14 -24.28
C PRO A 385 57.11 15.13 -25.75
N PRO A 386 56.58 14.24 -26.61
CA PRO A 386 56.71 14.33 -28.06
C PRO A 386 55.63 15.25 -28.71
N PRO A 387 55.90 15.83 -29.90
CA PRO A 387 55.02 16.76 -30.61
C PRO A 387 53.95 16.05 -31.49
N PRO A 388 52.99 16.79 -32.09
CA PRO A 388 51.83 16.21 -32.79
C PRO A 388 52.04 15.83 -34.26
N PHE A 389 51.04 15.11 -34.80
CA PHE A 389 50.80 14.68 -36.20
C PHE A 389 51.66 13.53 -36.77
N LEU A 390 51.00 12.41 -37.09
CA LEU A 390 50.88 11.88 -38.46
C LEU A 390 49.83 10.73 -38.55
N ARG A 391 49.55 10.20 -39.75
CA ARG A 391 48.34 9.42 -40.07
C ARG A 391 48.61 8.23 -41.00
N ALA A 392 48.33 7.01 -40.53
CA ALA A 392 48.05 5.78 -41.31
C ALA A 392 47.69 4.64 -40.30
N GLY A 393 46.88 3.63 -40.61
CA GLY A 393 46.10 3.32 -41.81
C GLY A 393 45.32 2.00 -41.63
N PHE A 394 44.52 1.61 -42.62
CA PHE A 394 43.68 0.39 -42.67
C PHE A 394 42.49 0.27 -41.69
N ASN A 395 41.32 0.01 -42.28
CA ASN A 395 40.09 -0.49 -41.65
C ASN A 395 39.47 -1.50 -42.65
N ALA A 396 38.88 -2.60 -42.18
CA ALA A 396 38.47 -3.71 -43.04
C ALA A 396 37.22 -4.46 -42.52
N SER A 397 36.03 -3.83 -42.60
CA SER A 397 34.73 -4.52 -42.43
C SER A 397 33.48 -3.68 -42.80
N GLN A 398 33.37 -3.15 -44.03
CA GLN A 398 32.08 -2.65 -44.57
C GLN A 398 31.91 -2.92 -46.08
N PRO A 399 30.78 -3.50 -46.52
CA PRO A 399 30.33 -3.50 -47.92
C PRO A 399 29.46 -2.26 -48.25
N PRO A 400 29.42 -1.78 -49.51
CA PRO A 400 28.73 -0.54 -49.90
C PRO A 400 27.26 -0.72 -50.36
N PRO A 401 26.44 0.36 -50.40
CA PRO A 401 25.00 0.27 -50.70
C PRO A 401 24.55 0.75 -52.11
N GLY A 402 23.60 0.02 -52.71
CA GLY A 402 22.44 0.58 -53.44
C GLY A 402 22.46 0.70 -54.98
N PHE A 403 21.58 -0.07 -55.67
CA PHE A 403 20.68 0.37 -56.77
C PHE A 403 19.66 -0.77 -57.15
N MET A 404 18.58 -0.46 -57.88
CA MET A 404 17.54 -1.40 -58.39
C MET A 404 17.39 -1.28 -59.93
N PRO A 405 16.85 -2.29 -60.69
CA PRO A 405 15.39 -2.44 -60.96
C PRO A 405 14.96 -3.92 -61.28
N PRO A 406 13.81 -4.24 -61.95
CA PRO A 406 12.39 -4.02 -61.62
C PRO A 406 11.55 -5.34 -61.60
N SER A 407 10.21 -5.23 -61.49
CA SER A 407 9.23 -6.35 -61.29
C SER A 407 8.68 -7.02 -62.56
N VAL A 408 8.27 -8.30 -62.46
CA VAL A 408 7.41 -9.04 -63.42
C VAL A 408 6.42 -9.97 -62.66
N LEU A 409 5.27 -10.28 -63.28
CA LEU A 409 4.09 -11.06 -62.81
C LEU A 409 3.55 -11.92 -63.98
N PRO A 410 2.52 -12.80 -63.86
CA PRO A 410 1.90 -13.52 -62.71
C PRO A 410 1.61 -15.04 -63.01
N GLN A 411 0.72 -15.68 -62.21
CA GLN A 411 -0.08 -16.92 -62.53
C GLN A 411 0.71 -18.26 -62.64
N THR A 412 0.22 -19.48 -62.33
CA THR A 412 -1.06 -20.07 -61.83
C THR A 412 -0.74 -21.43 -61.11
N SER A 413 -1.59 -22.34 -60.60
CA SER A 413 -3.06 -22.61 -60.65
C SER A 413 -3.58 -23.40 -59.41
N VAL A 414 -4.91 -23.39 -59.23
CA VAL A 414 -5.88 -24.47 -58.86
C VAL A 414 -5.31 -25.85 -58.43
N GLY A 415 -5.85 -26.53 -57.39
CA GLY A 415 -7.02 -26.18 -56.55
C GLY A 415 -7.46 -27.24 -55.52
N SER A 416 -8.75 -27.20 -55.15
CA SER A 416 -9.33 -27.76 -53.90
C SER A 416 -9.77 -29.23 -53.94
N ALA A 417 -9.68 -29.94 -52.80
CA ALA A 417 -10.66 -30.96 -52.37
C ALA A 417 -10.57 -31.30 -50.85
N VAL A 418 -11.69 -31.75 -50.30
CA VAL A 418 -12.05 -32.19 -48.92
C VAL A 418 -13.11 -33.32 -49.12
N PRO A 419 -13.45 -34.30 -48.23
CA PRO A 419 -13.09 -34.57 -46.81
C PRO A 419 -12.67 -36.05 -46.51
N SER A 420 -12.67 -36.41 -45.21
CA SER A 420 -13.35 -37.60 -44.62
C SER A 420 -12.50 -38.73 -44.02
N VAL A 421 -13.16 -39.53 -43.17
CA VAL A 421 -12.61 -40.47 -42.16
C VAL A 421 -13.02 -41.90 -42.50
N PRO A 422 -12.22 -42.92 -42.10
CA PRO A 422 -12.84 -44.13 -41.56
C PRO A 422 -12.20 -44.66 -40.26
N THR A 423 -13.05 -45.24 -39.41
CA THR A 423 -12.71 -46.03 -38.21
C THR A 423 -12.26 -47.46 -38.60
N SER A 424 -11.64 -48.24 -37.68
CA SER A 424 -12.22 -49.50 -37.13
C SER A 424 -11.22 -50.50 -36.48
N LEU A 425 -11.66 -51.09 -35.36
CA LEU A 425 -11.43 -52.45 -34.79
C LEU A 425 -10.06 -53.18 -34.80
N MET A 426 -9.63 -53.59 -33.60
CA MET A 426 -9.33 -54.97 -33.12
C MET A 426 -8.74 -54.88 -31.68
N GLN A 427 -8.79 -55.82 -30.74
CA GLN A 427 -9.62 -56.99 -30.38
C GLN A 427 -9.11 -57.49 -28.99
N THR A 428 -9.95 -58.23 -28.27
CA THR A 428 -9.70 -59.11 -27.09
C THR A 428 -8.46 -60.04 -27.19
N SER A 429 -7.92 -60.70 -26.14
CA SER A 429 -8.09 -60.76 -24.66
C SER A 429 -7.13 -61.83 -24.08
N MET A 430 -6.67 -61.75 -22.82
CA MET A 430 -6.67 -62.86 -21.82
C MET A 430 -5.89 -62.52 -20.52
N SER A 431 -6.10 -63.32 -19.47
CA SER A 431 -5.64 -63.10 -18.08
C SER A 431 -4.70 -64.20 -17.54
N GLY A 432 -3.98 -63.90 -16.45
CA GLY A 432 -3.19 -64.87 -15.67
C GLY A 432 -3.01 -64.41 -14.21
N THR A 433 -3.03 -65.36 -13.26
CA THR A 433 -3.13 -65.11 -11.80
C THR A 433 -2.21 -66.02 -11.00
N GLN A 434 -1.57 -65.51 -9.92
CA GLN A 434 -1.16 -66.25 -8.70
C GLN A 434 -0.70 -65.25 -7.60
N GLU A 435 -1.26 -65.25 -6.39
CA GLU A 435 -0.91 -65.99 -5.15
C GLU A 435 0.24 -65.39 -4.29
N THR A 436 -0.08 -64.61 -3.24
CA THR A 436 -0.06 -64.96 -1.78
C THR A 436 1.28 -64.65 -1.03
N PRO A 437 1.49 -64.82 0.31
CA PRO A 437 1.87 -63.66 1.15
C PRO A 437 3.01 -63.88 2.19
N LYS A 438 3.39 -62.83 2.98
CA LYS A 438 3.74 -62.91 4.44
C LYS A 438 4.12 -61.58 5.14
N ASN A 439 3.30 -61.21 6.13
CA ASN A 439 3.60 -60.74 7.51
C ASN A 439 4.72 -59.71 7.84
N SER A 440 4.31 -58.50 8.31
CA SER A 440 4.34 -57.99 9.72
C SER A 440 5.62 -58.06 10.60
N PRO A 441 5.73 -57.30 11.74
CA PRO A 441 4.76 -56.39 12.39
C PRO A 441 5.37 -55.03 12.91
N PHE A 442 4.73 -54.43 13.94
CA PHE A 442 4.99 -53.16 14.66
C PHE A 442 4.54 -51.87 13.95
N GLY A 443 3.85 -50.93 14.63
CA GLY A 443 3.28 -50.99 15.98
C GLY A 443 2.67 -49.65 16.40
N ALA A 444 1.35 -49.60 16.61
CA ALA A 444 0.64 -48.36 16.95
C ALA A 444 0.49 -48.17 18.47
N MET A 445 0.55 -46.91 18.93
CA MET A 445 0.07 -46.50 20.26
C MET A 445 -0.74 -45.21 20.17
N ILE A 446 -1.93 -45.23 20.76
CA ILE A 446 -2.80 -44.08 21.01
C ILE A 446 -3.00 -44.02 22.53
N PRO A 447 -2.74 -42.90 23.22
CA PRO A 447 -3.07 -42.76 24.63
C PRO A 447 -4.59 -42.60 24.84
N PRO A 448 -5.18 -43.21 25.89
CA PRO A 448 -6.63 -43.35 26.01
C PRO A 448 -7.34 -42.14 26.65
N VAL A 449 -8.64 -42.05 26.41
CA VAL A 449 -9.58 -41.23 27.19
C VAL A 449 -9.92 -41.92 28.51
N SER A 450 -10.05 -41.16 29.60
CA SER A 450 -10.57 -41.61 30.88
C SER A 450 -11.75 -40.74 31.35
N THR A 451 -12.68 -41.35 32.08
CA THR A 451 -14.01 -40.80 32.45
C THR A 451 -14.38 -41.28 33.87
N ILE A 452 -15.47 -40.75 34.45
CA ILE A 452 -16.15 -41.14 35.72
C ILE A 452 -15.58 -40.43 36.98
N PRO A 453 -16.39 -39.98 37.96
CA PRO A 453 -17.86 -39.79 38.04
C PRO A 453 -18.28 -38.30 38.20
N GLY A 454 -19.57 -38.05 38.50
CA GLY A 454 -20.11 -36.73 38.91
C GLY A 454 -20.84 -36.76 40.28
N GLU A 455 -21.62 -35.71 40.56
CA GLU A 455 -22.35 -35.41 41.83
C GLU A 455 -21.45 -35.01 43.04
N LEU A 456 -21.79 -34.06 43.93
CA LEU A 456 -23.05 -33.32 44.20
C LEU A 456 -22.82 -31.90 44.80
N HIS A 457 -23.43 -30.86 44.19
CA HIS A 457 -23.95 -29.60 44.78
C HIS A 457 -23.04 -28.54 45.52
N PRO A 458 -23.53 -27.27 45.74
CA PRO A 458 -22.69 -26.06 45.81
C PRO A 458 -22.66 -25.30 47.16
N PRO A 459 -21.83 -24.23 47.27
CA PRO A 459 -22.36 -22.85 47.20
C PRO A 459 -21.48 -21.96 46.27
N GLY A 460 -21.63 -20.64 46.09
CA GLY A 460 -22.55 -19.63 46.63
C GLY A 460 -22.26 -18.25 46.01
N ARG A 461 -23.23 -17.33 46.00
CA ARG A 461 -23.16 -16.03 45.31
C ARG A 461 -22.56 -14.94 46.22
N LEU A 462 -21.50 -14.25 45.78
CA LEU A 462 -20.96 -13.07 46.48
C LEU A 462 -20.81 -11.85 45.57
N GLN A 463 -21.18 -10.69 46.13
CA GLN A 463 -20.96 -9.35 45.58
C GLN A 463 -19.76 -8.69 46.28
N PRO A 464 -19.08 -7.69 45.67
CA PRO A 464 -18.09 -6.90 46.37
C PRO A 464 -18.75 -6.02 47.45
N HIS A 465 -18.28 -6.13 48.69
CA HIS A 465 -18.82 -5.37 49.83
C HIS A 465 -18.28 -3.92 49.87
N ARG A 466 -19.13 -2.99 50.31
CA ARG A 466 -18.75 -1.60 50.65
C ARG A 466 -18.36 -1.46 52.13
N GLY A 467 -17.46 -0.50 52.41
CA GLY A 467 -17.31 0.14 53.72
C GLY A 467 -15.96 0.87 53.88
N PRO A 468 -15.83 1.87 54.76
CA PRO A 468 -16.78 2.97 54.97
C PRO A 468 -16.10 4.37 55.00
N ALA A 469 -16.91 5.43 55.09
CA ALA A 469 -16.53 6.81 55.48
C ALA A 469 -17.52 7.28 56.60
N PRO A 470 -17.19 8.23 57.49
CA PRO A 470 -16.92 9.66 57.21
C PRO A 470 -15.60 10.14 57.90
N ALA A 471 -15.27 11.41 58.22
CA ALA A 471 -15.96 12.72 58.21
C ALA A 471 -14.91 13.85 57.98
N ASP A 472 -15.18 14.87 57.15
CA ASP A 472 -15.87 16.15 57.44
C ASP A 472 -15.07 17.22 58.24
N ARG A 473 -14.64 18.28 57.54
CA ARG A 473 -14.73 19.67 58.01
C ARG A 473 -14.75 20.67 56.84
N ARG A 474 -15.28 21.88 57.10
CA ARG A 474 -15.78 22.86 56.11
C ARG A 474 -14.89 24.11 55.95
N GLN A 475 -15.34 25.01 55.06
CA GLN A 475 -14.96 26.41 54.79
C GLN A 475 -13.90 26.56 53.67
N GLY A 476 -14.05 27.47 52.68
CA GLY A 476 -15.17 28.38 52.37
C GLY A 476 -14.94 29.15 51.04
N GLY A 477 -16.01 29.71 50.44
CA GLY A 477 -15.93 30.60 49.26
C GLY A 477 -15.56 32.06 49.62
N PRO A 478 -15.56 33.04 48.67
CA PRO A 478 -16.58 33.20 47.63
C PRO A 478 -16.03 33.49 46.20
N SER A 479 -16.74 34.32 45.39
CA SER A 479 -16.80 34.28 43.92
C SER A 479 -16.55 35.62 43.19
N HIS A 480 -16.70 35.60 41.85
CA HIS A 480 -16.68 36.71 40.86
C HIS A 480 -15.27 37.19 40.41
N GLY A 481 -15.03 37.56 39.14
CA GLY A 481 -15.91 37.56 37.96
C GLY A 481 -15.21 37.92 36.63
N LYS A 482 -15.96 37.94 35.52
CA LYS A 482 -15.59 38.57 34.22
C LYS A 482 -15.43 40.11 34.38
N PRO A 483 -14.75 40.89 33.49
CA PRO A 483 -14.78 40.76 32.02
C PRO A 483 -13.52 41.26 31.24
N GLY A 484 -13.65 41.40 29.90
CA GLY A 484 -13.19 42.60 29.21
C GLY A 484 -11.99 42.49 28.25
N HIS A 485 -12.24 42.79 26.97
CA HIS A 485 -11.24 43.30 26.02
C HIS A 485 -11.38 44.83 25.97
N PRO A 486 -10.28 45.58 25.73
CA PRO A 486 -10.27 46.38 24.50
C PRO A 486 -8.87 46.49 23.83
N ARG A 487 -8.85 47.03 22.61
CA ARG A 487 -7.64 47.48 21.89
C ARG A 487 -7.24 48.91 22.29
N GLY A 488 -5.95 49.26 22.16
CA GLY A 488 -5.44 50.62 22.30
C GLY A 488 -4.12 50.81 21.53
N ASN A 489 -3.87 52.02 20.99
CA ASN A 489 -2.73 52.34 20.12
C ASN A 489 -1.59 53.07 20.86
N ASN A 490 -0.37 53.01 20.29
CA ASN A 490 0.63 54.09 20.19
C ASN A 490 1.62 53.67 19.08
N THR A 491 1.90 54.33 17.94
CA THR A 491 2.05 55.74 17.48
C THR A 491 3.47 56.32 17.50
N ALA A 492 4.21 56.17 16.40
CA ALA A 492 5.21 57.11 15.87
C ALA A 492 5.37 56.79 14.35
N ARG A 493 4.91 57.59 13.39
CA ARG A 493 5.38 58.92 12.92
C ARG A 493 6.82 58.94 12.39
N HIS A 494 6.95 58.85 11.07
CA HIS A 494 7.66 59.86 10.27
C HIS A 494 7.04 59.94 8.86
N ALA A 495 7.12 61.11 8.22
CA ALA A 495 6.60 61.40 6.87
C ALA A 495 7.38 62.60 6.27
N GLU A 496 7.02 63.03 5.05
CA GLU A 496 7.68 64.05 4.20
C GLU A 496 8.97 63.55 3.51
N ARG A 497 9.29 63.85 2.24
CA ARG A 497 8.64 64.46 1.04
C ARG A 497 9.27 63.69 -0.19
N ARG A 498 8.92 63.81 -1.47
CA ARG A 498 8.28 64.85 -2.32
C ARG A 498 7.70 64.16 -3.57
N ALA A 499 6.82 64.81 -4.34
CA ALA A 499 6.26 64.27 -5.58
C ALA A 499 7.07 64.66 -6.83
N GLU A 500 6.99 63.86 -7.93
CA GLU A 500 6.57 64.33 -9.26
C GLU A 500 6.39 63.20 -10.32
N ARG A 501 5.59 63.51 -11.37
CA ARG A 501 5.52 62.91 -12.74
C ARG A 501 4.78 61.59 -13.02
N ASN A 502 3.49 61.77 -13.34
CA ASN A 502 2.82 61.49 -14.64
C ASN A 502 2.56 60.07 -15.17
N GLY A 503 1.29 59.86 -15.59
CA GLY A 503 0.76 58.71 -16.34
C GLY A 503 -0.09 57.78 -15.46
N PRO A 504 -1.28 57.29 -15.89
CA PRO A 504 -1.81 57.20 -17.27
C PRO A 504 -3.17 57.92 -17.49
N ALA A 505 -3.78 57.76 -18.68
CA ALA A 505 -5.20 57.99 -18.97
C ALA A 505 -5.63 57.10 -20.15
N GLY A 506 -6.83 56.48 -20.13
CA GLY A 506 -7.24 55.61 -21.25
C GLY A 506 -8.44 54.64 -21.09
N ASP A 507 -9.49 54.96 -20.32
CA ASP A 507 -10.82 54.37 -20.56
C ASP A 507 -11.44 55.06 -21.81
N ALA A 508 -12.22 54.45 -22.71
CA ALA A 508 -13.55 53.83 -22.57
C ALA A 508 -14.10 53.51 -24.02
N PRO A 509 -15.35 53.03 -24.25
CA PRO A 509 -16.06 51.86 -23.69
C PRO A 509 -16.91 51.04 -24.74
N PHE A 510 -17.67 50.04 -24.25
CA PHE A 510 -18.96 49.46 -24.73
C PHE A 510 -19.26 49.18 -26.24
N GLY A 511 -19.75 47.96 -26.56
CA GLY A 511 -20.55 47.70 -27.77
C GLY A 511 -20.91 46.24 -28.11
N VAL A 512 -22.18 45.84 -27.90
CA VAL A 512 -22.89 44.57 -28.29
C VAL A 512 -24.40 44.93 -28.30
N PRO A 513 -25.34 44.51 -29.21
CA PRO A 513 -25.52 43.13 -29.73
C PRO A 513 -26.13 42.91 -31.16
N HIS A 514 -26.26 41.61 -31.54
CA HIS A 514 -27.20 40.99 -32.53
C HIS A 514 -27.02 41.27 -34.05
N PRO A 515 -27.61 40.44 -34.96
CA PRO A 515 -27.97 39.00 -34.92
C PRO A 515 -27.49 38.19 -36.18
N PRO A 516 -27.82 36.89 -36.30
CA PRO A 516 -27.79 36.13 -37.57
C PRO A 516 -29.20 35.77 -38.11
N ASP A 517 -29.35 35.67 -39.43
CA ASP A 517 -30.62 35.33 -40.13
C ASP A 517 -30.76 33.84 -40.56
N ALA A 518 -31.98 33.43 -40.89
CA ALA A 518 -32.37 32.10 -41.43
C ALA A 518 -33.33 32.25 -42.64
N PRO A 519 -33.65 31.18 -43.42
CA PRO A 519 -34.99 30.56 -43.30
C PRO A 519 -35.10 29.04 -43.69
N PRO A 520 -36.29 28.37 -43.63
CA PRO A 520 -36.43 26.89 -43.55
C PRO A 520 -37.52 26.21 -44.45
N GLN A 521 -37.89 24.94 -44.13
CA GLN A 521 -39.08 24.11 -44.53
C GLN A 521 -38.88 23.03 -45.64
N PRO A 522 -39.73 21.97 -45.78
CA PRO A 522 -41.03 21.67 -45.10
C PRO A 522 -41.31 20.23 -44.54
N ARG A 523 -42.16 20.16 -43.49
CA ARG A 523 -43.35 19.28 -43.20
C ARG A 523 -43.36 17.78 -43.66
N ARG A 524 -43.46 16.78 -42.76
CA ARG A 524 -44.66 16.14 -42.08
C ARG A 524 -45.44 15.10 -42.96
N PRO A 525 -46.33 14.19 -42.43
CA PRO A 525 -46.95 14.10 -41.09
C PRO A 525 -47.01 12.69 -40.42
N GLU A 526 -47.86 12.55 -39.38
CA GLU A 526 -48.33 11.34 -38.64
C GLU A 526 -47.29 10.37 -38.01
N ASP A 527 -47.58 9.64 -36.92
CA ASP A 527 -48.87 9.32 -36.27
C ASP A 527 -48.84 9.49 -34.73
N ALA A 528 -49.99 9.48 -34.02
CA ALA A 528 -50.05 9.67 -32.56
C ALA A 528 -51.23 8.97 -31.83
N GLY A 529 -50.92 8.25 -30.74
CA GLY A 529 -51.90 7.60 -29.83
C GLY A 529 -51.44 7.61 -28.35
N PRO A 530 -52.34 7.50 -27.34
CA PRO A 530 -52.19 8.38 -26.18
C PRO A 530 -51.91 7.75 -24.80
N ALA A 531 -51.04 8.45 -24.06
CA ALA A 531 -51.11 8.84 -22.64
C ALA A 531 -51.54 7.83 -21.53
N ALA A 532 -50.63 7.65 -20.57
CA ALA A 532 -50.93 7.40 -19.14
C ALA A 532 -50.15 8.40 -18.26
N ARG A 533 -50.53 8.60 -16.98
CA ARG A 533 -50.07 9.72 -16.13
C ARG A 533 -49.33 9.30 -14.86
N GLY A 534 -48.35 10.11 -14.46
CA GLY A 534 -48.22 10.60 -13.07
C GLY A 534 -47.05 10.10 -12.21
N GLY A 535 -46.53 10.99 -11.36
CA GLY A 535 -45.56 10.68 -10.30
C GLY A 535 -44.18 11.35 -10.51
N PRO A 536 -43.70 12.22 -9.59
CA PRO A 536 -42.43 12.93 -9.76
C PRO A 536 -41.22 12.17 -9.20
N VAL A 537 -40.04 12.45 -9.77
CA VAL A 537 -38.73 12.04 -9.24
C VAL A 537 -38.47 12.75 -7.91
N GLN A 538 -38.01 12.03 -6.89
CA GLN A 538 -37.58 12.59 -5.61
C GLN A 538 -36.09 12.33 -5.39
N ALA A 539 -35.31 13.40 -5.22
CA ALA A 539 -33.87 13.32 -5.00
C ALA A 539 -33.54 13.04 -3.52
N CYS A 540 -32.56 12.18 -3.27
CA CYS A 540 -32.09 11.83 -1.93
C CYS A 540 -30.70 12.43 -1.66
N CYS A 541 -30.63 13.33 -0.69
CA CYS A 541 -29.41 13.84 -0.05
C CYS A 541 -29.56 13.63 1.49
N PRO A 542 -28.54 13.78 2.35
CA PRO A 542 -28.07 12.60 3.09
C PRO A 542 -28.44 12.56 4.59
N TRP A 543 -28.28 11.36 5.15
CA TRP A 543 -28.06 10.98 6.55
C TRP A 543 -28.08 12.07 7.65
N ARG A 544 -28.94 11.87 8.67
CA ARG A 544 -28.76 12.42 10.03
C ARG A 544 -29.19 11.42 11.12
N HIS A 545 -28.51 11.44 12.26
CA HIS A 545 -28.80 10.63 13.46
C HIS A 545 -29.95 11.20 14.31
N VAL A 546 -30.61 10.31 15.07
CA VAL A 546 -31.01 10.51 16.50
C VAL A 546 -31.06 9.12 17.21
N PRO A 547 -31.18 9.02 18.56
CA PRO A 547 -30.48 7.96 19.32
C PRO A 547 -31.38 6.92 20.02
N ALA A 548 -30.81 6.22 21.01
CA ALA A 548 -31.33 5.01 21.66
C ALA A 548 -32.23 5.23 22.90
N CYS A 549 -32.71 4.09 23.43
CA CYS A 549 -33.34 3.85 24.74
C CYS A 549 -34.83 4.21 24.91
N CYS A 550 -35.66 3.17 24.99
CA CYS A 550 -36.41 2.92 26.22
C CYS A 550 -36.51 1.39 26.49
N ARG A 551 -36.74 1.00 27.74
CA ARG A 551 -37.01 -0.39 28.15
C ARG A 551 -38.50 -0.56 28.40
N GLU A 552 -39.04 -1.76 28.17
CA GLU A 552 -39.81 -2.48 29.20
C GLU A 552 -40.06 -3.96 28.81
N ARG A 553 -40.32 -4.78 29.85
CA ARG A 553 -40.94 -6.11 29.79
C ARG A 553 -41.99 -6.14 30.91
N PRO A 554 -43.05 -6.93 30.77
CA PRO A 554 -43.07 -8.12 31.61
C PRO A 554 -43.51 -9.42 30.92
N THR A 555 -43.20 -10.49 31.63
CA THR A 555 -43.53 -11.92 31.43
C THR A 555 -45.00 -12.24 31.13
N ALA A 556 -45.25 -13.25 30.30
CA ALA A 556 -45.71 -14.58 30.77
C ALA A 556 -45.74 -15.63 29.63
N SER A 557 -45.54 -16.91 29.98
CA SER A 557 -45.82 -18.08 29.14
C SER A 557 -46.82 -18.99 29.88
N PRO A 558 -47.55 -19.85 29.16
CA PRO A 558 -47.37 -21.27 29.48
C PRO A 558 -47.37 -22.24 28.28
N SER A 559 -46.78 -23.40 28.56
CA SER A 559 -46.96 -24.75 27.99
C SER A 559 -48.44 -25.19 27.82
N SER A 560 -48.84 -26.19 27.00
CA SER A 560 -48.14 -27.05 26.02
C SER A 560 -49.09 -28.09 25.36
N CYS A 561 -48.60 -28.79 24.32
CA CYS A 561 -49.06 -30.12 23.80
C CYS A 561 -50.37 -30.14 22.94
N PRO A 562 -50.70 -31.24 22.21
CA PRO A 562 -50.05 -31.60 20.93
C PRO A 562 -51.04 -32.16 19.85
N THR A 563 -50.50 -32.78 18.78
CA THR A 563 -51.17 -33.59 17.72
C THR A 563 -52.20 -32.87 16.82
N ASP A 564 -52.30 -33.15 15.52
CA ASP A 564 -51.66 -34.21 14.70
C ASP A 564 -50.41 -33.77 13.90
#